data_AF-A0A2V8P6U8-F1
#
_entry.id   AF-A0A2V8P6U8-F1
#
_cell.length_a   1.000
_cell.length_b   1.000
_cell.length_c   1.000
_cell.angle_alpha   90.00
_cell.angle_beta   90.00
_cell.angle_gamma   90.00
#
_symmetry.space_group_name_H-M   'P 1'
#
loop_
_entity.id
_entity.type
_entity.pdbx_description
1 polymer ?
#
loop_
_entity_poly.entity_id
_entity_poly.type
_entity_poly.pdbx_seq_one_letter_code
_entity_poly.pdbx_strand_id
1 'polypeptide(L)'
;MRAGPIVFAPGANHYRLIGLEVTRAIPGFVVHNLISLAPKATADHLVFDRMWIHGLAQEETTRGVQLGGSTYVAVVDSFFTDFHCVAKTGTCTDSQAIGGGNGDNPMGPYKIVNNFLEAAAEDIIFGGGPATLIPADIELRRNHMFRPMNWKPEQPDFVGGRDGHPFIVKNDFELKNAQRVLLEGNVMENSWGGFSQNGFAVLLSPKNQSPNVCPLCRVTDVTIRYNRIMHMASGFMIANVRSDSGGASTDGGRYSIHDNILEDIDPSSYKGFGTFATIIVQVPPLHDVTIDHNTAFAPNVLLNVGAPASGPKISNFVFTNNLVGAGAHQIASTGGTANCAYQPQRQGPSGVLDSCFTGYKFTNNAIVGGEGWPKGNIALKDVSAVHFQGIRDNKIKDYHVWPDSRSRRAGSDGKDLGADVDAVERATAGVL
;
A
#
# COMPACT_ATOMS: atom_id res chain seq x y z
N MET A 1 -9.26 -3.19 26.72
CA MET A 1 -9.86 -3.21 25.37
C MET A 1 -11.05 -4.15 25.39
N ARG A 2 -12.21 -3.73 24.88
CA ARG A 2 -13.36 -4.63 24.73
C ARG A 2 -13.09 -5.54 23.52
N ALA A 3 -13.08 -6.84 23.76
CA ALA A 3 -12.96 -7.85 22.71
C ALA A 3 -14.34 -8.12 22.10
N GLY A 4 -14.35 -8.52 20.83
CA GLY A 4 -15.54 -8.92 20.10
C GLY A 4 -15.97 -10.36 20.39
N PRO A 5 -16.86 -10.91 19.56
CA PRO A 5 -17.53 -12.19 19.84
C PRO A 5 -16.62 -13.41 19.84
N ILE A 6 -15.47 -13.38 19.14
CA ILE A 6 -14.56 -14.52 19.05
C ILE A 6 -13.21 -14.16 19.66
N VAL A 7 -12.88 -14.86 20.75
CA VAL A 7 -11.60 -14.74 21.45
C VAL A 7 -11.00 -16.12 21.65
N PHE A 8 -9.88 -16.39 20.98
CA PHE A 8 -9.15 -17.64 21.14
C PHE A 8 -8.42 -17.68 22.48
N ALA A 9 -8.62 -18.78 23.23
CA ALA A 9 -7.94 -19.02 24.49
C ALA A 9 -6.44 -19.35 24.28
N PRO A 10 -5.59 -19.24 25.32
CA PRO A 10 -4.20 -19.65 25.25
C PRO A 10 -4.05 -21.10 24.75
N GLY A 11 -3.24 -21.29 23.72
CA GLY A 11 -2.99 -22.59 23.13
C GLY A 11 -4.09 -23.11 22.20
N ALA A 12 -5.09 -22.29 21.85
CA ALA A 12 -6.10 -22.69 20.88
C ALA A 12 -5.46 -23.04 19.54
N ASN A 13 -5.78 -24.22 19.01
CA ASN A 13 -5.17 -24.67 17.76
C ASN A 13 -6.08 -25.57 16.92
N HIS A 14 -5.80 -25.62 15.62
CA HIS A 14 -6.51 -26.46 14.63
C HIS A 14 -8.01 -26.16 14.52
N TYR A 15 -8.36 -24.88 14.50
CA TYR A 15 -9.74 -24.43 14.29
C TYR A 15 -9.95 -23.99 12.85
N ARG A 16 -11.05 -24.43 12.24
CA ARG A 16 -11.58 -23.87 11.00
C ARG A 16 -13.00 -23.37 11.24
N LEU A 17 -13.19 -22.07 11.14
CA LEU A 17 -14.51 -21.44 11.15
C LEU A 17 -14.93 -21.22 9.70
N ILE A 18 -16.12 -21.73 9.36
CA ILE A 18 -16.67 -21.67 8.01
C ILE A 18 -18.06 -21.08 8.03
N GLY A 19 -18.34 -20.16 7.10
CA GLY A 19 -19.71 -19.75 6.80
C GLY A 19 -20.40 -18.97 7.91
N LEU A 20 -19.64 -18.39 8.85
CA LEU A 20 -20.20 -17.63 9.96
C LEU A 20 -20.34 -16.16 9.61
N GLU A 21 -21.45 -15.57 10.03
CA GLU A 21 -21.59 -14.13 10.24
C GLU A 21 -21.04 -13.78 11.63
N VAL A 22 -20.09 -12.84 11.67
CA VAL A 22 -19.41 -12.39 12.88
C VAL A 22 -19.52 -10.88 12.97
N THR A 23 -20.29 -10.41 13.94
CA THR A 23 -20.47 -8.98 14.20
C THR A 23 -20.47 -8.67 15.70
N ARG A 24 -20.45 -7.38 16.01
CA ARG A 24 -20.49 -6.85 17.38
C ARG A 24 -21.85 -7.10 18.03
N ALA A 25 -21.84 -7.59 19.27
CA ALA A 25 -23.06 -7.90 20.01
C ALA A 25 -23.80 -6.67 20.57
N ILE A 26 -23.09 -5.56 20.86
CA ILE A 26 -23.65 -4.39 21.56
C ILE A 26 -23.30 -3.09 20.81
N PRO A 27 -24.29 -2.25 20.43
CA PRO A 27 -24.06 -0.91 19.87
C PRO A 27 -23.60 0.12 20.94
N GLY A 28 -23.03 1.25 20.53
CA GLY A 28 -22.77 2.42 21.37
C GLY A 28 -21.39 2.48 22.05
N PHE A 29 -20.48 1.56 21.73
CA PHE A 29 -19.10 1.58 22.24
C PHE A 29 -18.11 1.09 21.18
N VAL A 30 -16.83 1.46 21.25
CA VAL A 30 -15.84 0.89 20.34
C VAL A 30 -15.63 -0.61 20.59
N VAL A 31 -15.60 -1.40 19.51
CA VAL A 31 -15.12 -2.79 19.53
C VAL A 31 -13.77 -2.83 18.84
N HIS A 32 -12.73 -3.27 19.55
CA HIS A 32 -11.38 -3.22 18.99
C HIS A 32 -11.09 -4.35 18.02
N ASN A 33 -11.59 -5.56 18.27
CA ASN A 33 -11.39 -6.72 17.40
C ASN A 33 -12.66 -7.54 17.40
N LEU A 34 -13.18 -7.93 16.24
CA LEU A 34 -14.25 -8.93 16.19
C LEU A 34 -13.70 -10.34 16.48
N ILE A 35 -12.54 -10.64 15.91
CA ILE A 35 -11.81 -11.89 16.10
C ILE A 35 -10.41 -11.58 16.62
N SER A 36 -10.05 -12.19 17.76
CA SER A 36 -8.76 -11.94 18.41
C SER A 36 -8.31 -13.11 19.27
N LEU A 37 -7.08 -13.03 19.77
CA LEU A 37 -6.57 -13.89 20.83
C LEU A 37 -6.80 -13.21 22.19
N ALA A 38 -6.97 -14.02 23.25
CA ALA A 38 -6.97 -13.51 24.61
C ALA A 38 -5.64 -12.77 24.92
N PRO A 39 -5.63 -11.81 25.86
CA PRO A 39 -4.40 -11.06 26.17
C PRO A 39 -3.21 -11.97 26.48
N LYS A 40 -2.09 -11.76 25.78
CA LYS A 40 -0.86 -12.57 25.87
C LYS A 40 -0.99 -14.04 25.46
N ALA A 41 -2.13 -14.45 24.90
CA ALA A 41 -2.31 -15.79 24.39
C ALA A 41 -1.52 -16.00 23.09
N THR A 42 -1.27 -17.28 22.81
CA THR A 42 -0.84 -17.76 21.49
C THR A 42 -1.91 -18.68 20.92
N ALA A 43 -2.01 -18.72 19.59
CA ALA A 43 -2.88 -19.64 18.88
C ALA A 43 -2.22 -20.09 17.57
N ASP A 44 -2.64 -21.23 17.03
CA ASP A 44 -1.92 -21.90 15.95
C ASP A 44 -2.89 -22.64 15.01
N HIS A 45 -2.63 -22.69 13.70
CA HIS A 45 -3.52 -23.37 12.74
C HIS A 45 -4.98 -22.91 12.83
N LEU A 46 -5.20 -21.63 12.54
CA LEU A 46 -6.54 -21.02 12.48
C LEU A 46 -6.94 -20.74 11.04
N VAL A 47 -8.14 -21.17 10.65
CA VAL A 47 -8.69 -20.93 9.31
C VAL A 47 -10.04 -20.23 9.42
N PHE A 48 -10.17 -19.10 8.73
CA PHE A 48 -11.40 -18.35 8.53
C PHE A 48 -11.76 -18.45 7.05
N ASP A 49 -12.82 -19.17 6.72
CA ASP A 49 -13.18 -19.52 5.33
C ASP A 49 -14.65 -19.17 5.06
N ARG A 50 -14.93 -18.39 4.01
CA ARG A 50 -16.29 -17.94 3.66
C ARG A 50 -17.00 -17.28 4.85
N MET A 51 -16.27 -16.46 5.57
CA MET A 51 -16.79 -15.70 6.70
C MET A 51 -17.40 -14.40 6.21
N TRP A 52 -18.43 -13.89 6.88
CA TRP A 52 -18.83 -12.50 6.80
C TRP A 52 -18.53 -11.82 8.14
N ILE A 53 -17.54 -10.93 8.18
CA ILE A 53 -17.03 -10.32 9.40
C ILE A 53 -17.24 -8.82 9.30
N HIS A 54 -18.14 -8.25 10.09
CA HIS A 54 -18.54 -6.85 9.86
C HIS A 54 -18.82 -6.05 11.13
N GLY A 55 -18.53 -4.75 11.04
CA GLY A 55 -18.98 -3.75 12.00
C GLY A 55 -20.45 -3.39 11.81
N LEU A 56 -20.80 -2.15 12.18
CA LEU A 56 -22.10 -1.56 11.87
C LEU A 56 -21.85 -0.17 11.26
N ALA A 57 -22.63 0.20 10.26
CA ALA A 57 -22.41 1.33 9.35
C ALA A 57 -22.07 2.70 9.96
N GLN A 58 -22.33 2.95 11.25
CA GLN A 58 -22.03 4.23 11.92
C GLN A 58 -21.41 4.07 13.31
N GLU A 59 -20.97 2.85 13.65
CA GLU A 59 -20.42 2.52 14.96
C GLU A 59 -18.96 2.11 14.87
N GLU A 60 -18.14 2.59 15.81
CA GLU A 60 -16.71 2.33 15.76
C GLU A 60 -16.36 0.85 15.97
N THR A 61 -15.78 0.25 14.95
CA THR A 61 -15.22 -1.10 14.99
C THR A 61 -13.81 -1.03 14.43
N THR A 62 -12.80 -1.21 15.29
CA THR A 62 -11.41 -0.99 14.86
C THR A 62 -10.94 -2.11 13.97
N ARG A 63 -11.13 -3.39 14.32
CA ARG A 63 -10.60 -4.49 13.51
C ARG A 63 -11.55 -5.65 13.31
N GLY A 64 -11.53 -6.25 12.12
CA GLY A 64 -12.11 -7.55 11.85
C GLY A 64 -11.31 -8.65 12.54
N VAL A 65 -10.12 -8.96 12.00
CA VAL A 65 -9.21 -9.99 12.54
C VAL A 65 -7.89 -9.38 13.01
N GLN A 66 -7.48 -9.68 14.25
CA GLN A 66 -6.14 -9.42 14.75
C GLN A 66 -5.29 -10.68 14.79
N LEU A 67 -4.21 -10.70 14.01
CA LEU A 67 -3.31 -11.83 13.82
C LEU A 67 -2.19 -11.92 14.87
N GLY A 68 -1.93 -10.84 15.63
CA GLY A 68 -0.81 -10.80 16.58
C GLY A 68 -0.82 -11.99 17.57
N GLY A 69 0.32 -12.67 17.69
CA GLY A 69 0.50 -13.86 18.54
C GLY A 69 -0.07 -15.17 17.98
N SER A 70 -0.40 -15.22 16.68
CA SER A 70 -0.84 -16.43 16.01
C SER A 70 0.14 -16.93 14.94
N THR A 71 0.22 -18.24 14.77
CA THR A 71 1.00 -18.91 13.72
C THR A 71 0.10 -19.76 12.82
N TYR A 72 0.47 -19.90 11.55
CA TYR A 72 -0.31 -20.65 10.55
C TYR A 72 -1.78 -20.23 10.48
N VAL A 73 -2.03 -19.00 10.03
CA VAL A 73 -3.41 -18.48 9.88
C VAL A 73 -3.77 -18.28 8.43
N ALA A 74 -4.98 -18.73 8.06
CA ALA A 74 -5.57 -18.46 6.76
C ALA A 74 -6.90 -17.70 6.89
N VAL A 75 -7.04 -16.61 6.15
CA VAL A 75 -8.29 -15.87 5.92
C VAL A 75 -8.58 -15.97 4.43
N VAL A 76 -9.60 -16.75 4.06
CA VAL A 76 -9.88 -17.08 2.67
C VAL A 76 -11.34 -16.93 2.32
N ASP A 77 -11.62 -16.53 1.07
CA ASP A 77 -12.96 -16.50 0.50
C ASP A 77 -13.99 -15.69 1.33
N SER A 78 -13.53 -14.72 2.11
CA SER A 78 -14.33 -14.05 3.15
C SER A 78 -14.64 -12.58 2.82
N PHE A 79 -15.67 -12.05 3.48
CA PHE A 79 -16.20 -10.71 3.25
C PHE A 79 -16.10 -9.88 4.53
N PHE A 80 -15.51 -8.69 4.43
CA PHE A 80 -15.28 -7.78 5.55
C PHE A 80 -15.90 -6.41 5.25
N THR A 81 -16.76 -5.89 6.13
CA THR A 81 -17.39 -4.56 5.97
C THR A 81 -17.48 -3.73 7.24
N ASP A 82 -17.62 -2.41 7.10
CA ASP A 82 -17.92 -1.46 8.18
C ASP A 82 -16.86 -1.35 9.29
N PHE A 83 -15.56 -1.33 8.91
CA PHE A 83 -14.45 -1.07 9.84
C PHE A 83 -13.97 0.37 9.78
N HIS A 84 -14.45 1.21 10.69
CA HIS A 84 -14.14 2.65 10.72
C HIS A 84 -14.01 3.22 12.13
N CYS A 85 -13.17 4.27 12.23
CA CYS A 85 -13.06 5.15 13.38
C CYS A 85 -13.57 6.55 13.01
N VAL A 86 -14.30 7.20 13.92
CA VAL A 86 -14.91 8.50 13.64
C VAL A 86 -13.90 9.62 13.91
N ALA A 87 -13.71 10.53 12.95
CA ALA A 87 -12.79 11.64 13.10
C ALA A 87 -13.29 12.65 14.15
N LYS A 88 -12.36 13.18 14.97
CA LYS A 88 -12.57 14.21 16.01
C LYS A 88 -13.37 13.76 17.23
N THR A 89 -14.46 13.03 17.06
CA THR A 89 -15.38 12.62 18.14
C THR A 89 -15.27 11.15 18.51
N GLY A 90 -14.64 10.35 17.64
CA GLY A 90 -14.40 8.93 17.87
C GLY A 90 -13.39 8.64 18.97
N THR A 91 -13.38 7.39 19.40
CA THR A 91 -12.52 6.85 20.47
C THR A 91 -11.35 6.03 19.94
N CYS A 92 -11.27 5.84 18.62
CA CYS A 92 -10.16 5.20 17.94
C CYS A 92 -9.63 6.05 16.79
N THR A 93 -8.43 5.74 16.32
CA THR A 93 -7.73 6.49 15.27
C THR A 93 -7.45 5.68 14.02
N ASP A 94 -7.51 4.36 14.12
CA ASP A 94 -7.09 3.41 13.11
C ASP A 94 -8.08 2.25 13.09
N SER A 95 -8.55 1.90 11.90
CA SER A 95 -9.44 0.77 11.66
C SER A 95 -8.97 -0.08 10.50
N GLN A 96 -9.10 -1.41 10.60
CA GLN A 96 -8.65 -2.35 9.59
C GLN A 96 -9.55 -3.56 9.41
N ALA A 97 -9.62 -4.12 8.20
CA ALA A 97 -10.25 -5.42 8.03
C ALA A 97 -9.37 -6.50 8.69
N ILE A 98 -8.06 -6.48 8.41
CA ILE A 98 -7.09 -7.41 8.99
C ILE A 98 -5.85 -6.67 9.50
N GLY A 99 -5.50 -6.90 10.77
CA GLY A 99 -4.31 -6.33 11.41
C GLY A 99 -3.34 -7.40 11.92
N GLY A 100 -2.04 -7.17 11.77
CA GLY A 100 -0.98 -8.07 12.24
C GLY A 100 0.29 -7.32 12.66
N GLY A 101 1.38 -8.07 12.88
CA GLY A 101 2.72 -7.50 13.11
C GLY A 101 2.95 -6.79 14.44
N ASN A 102 2.02 -6.95 15.39
CA ASN A 102 2.10 -6.41 16.75
C ASN A 102 2.21 -7.54 17.78
N GLY A 103 2.93 -7.29 18.87
CA GLY A 103 3.11 -8.21 20.00
C GLY A 103 4.48 -8.89 20.08
N ASP A 104 4.61 -9.77 21.08
CA ASP A 104 5.88 -10.36 21.52
C ASP A 104 5.95 -11.88 21.32
N ASN A 105 4.95 -12.42 20.64
CA ASN A 105 4.81 -13.86 20.36
C ASN A 105 5.15 -14.16 18.90
N PRO A 106 5.51 -15.42 18.56
CA PRO A 106 5.71 -15.84 17.18
C PRO A 106 4.51 -15.49 16.30
N MET A 107 4.78 -15.09 15.06
CA MET A 107 3.79 -14.60 14.11
C MET A 107 4.10 -15.11 12.71
N GLY A 108 3.06 -15.56 12.00
CA GLY A 108 3.15 -16.12 10.65
C GLY A 108 3.36 -17.64 10.64
N PRO A 109 3.31 -18.30 9.48
CA PRO A 109 2.95 -17.73 8.18
C PRO A 109 1.47 -17.32 8.13
N TYR A 110 1.15 -16.40 7.21
CA TYR A 110 -0.21 -15.90 7.01
C TYR A 110 -0.62 -16.02 5.55
N LYS A 111 -1.85 -16.49 5.34
CA LYS A 111 -2.49 -16.56 4.03
C LYS A 111 -3.76 -15.73 4.04
N ILE A 112 -3.83 -14.68 3.24
CA ILE A 112 -5.00 -13.81 3.09
C ILE A 112 -5.33 -13.78 1.60
N VAL A 113 -6.27 -14.63 1.18
CA VAL A 113 -6.52 -14.89 -0.24
C VAL A 113 -8.00 -14.86 -0.60
N ASN A 114 -8.33 -14.18 -1.70
CA ASN A 114 -9.69 -14.14 -2.27
C ASN A 114 -10.73 -13.54 -1.31
N ASN A 115 -10.40 -12.46 -0.62
CA ASN A 115 -11.33 -11.77 0.28
C ASN A 115 -11.77 -10.42 -0.30
N PHE A 116 -12.99 -9.99 0.06
CA PHE A 116 -13.39 -8.58 -0.03
C PHE A 116 -13.12 -7.92 1.33
N LEU A 117 -12.37 -6.82 1.31
CA LEU A 117 -11.84 -6.15 2.50
C LEU A 117 -12.21 -4.67 2.45
N GLU A 118 -13.08 -4.25 3.35
CA GLU A 118 -13.55 -2.87 3.43
C GLU A 118 -13.28 -2.24 4.79
N ALA A 119 -12.30 -1.34 4.85
CA ALA A 119 -11.96 -0.57 6.05
C ALA A 119 -11.55 0.87 5.75
N ALA A 120 -11.94 1.80 6.62
CA ALA A 120 -11.67 3.22 6.41
C ALA A 120 -10.17 3.53 6.49
N ALA A 121 -9.48 3.09 7.55
CA ALA A 121 -8.07 3.41 7.71
C ALA A 121 -7.19 2.51 6.81
N GLU A 122 -6.94 1.24 7.19
CA GLU A 122 -6.16 0.31 6.35
C GLU A 122 -6.89 -1.00 6.11
N ASP A 123 -7.04 -1.48 4.87
CA ASP A 123 -7.68 -2.80 4.66
C ASP A 123 -6.82 -3.90 5.26
N ILE A 124 -5.50 -3.83 5.03
CA ILE A 124 -4.52 -4.70 5.69
C ILE A 124 -3.34 -3.88 6.22
N ILE A 125 -3.00 -4.11 7.49
CA ILE A 125 -1.76 -3.58 8.10
C ILE A 125 -0.94 -4.67 8.80
N PHE A 126 0.38 -4.60 8.68
CA PHE A 126 1.31 -5.29 9.59
C PHE A 126 2.18 -4.28 10.34
N GLY A 127 1.94 -4.14 11.64
CA GLY A 127 2.56 -3.17 12.54
C GLY A 127 1.55 -2.16 13.06
N GLY A 128 2.00 -0.92 13.31
CA GLY A 128 1.15 0.16 13.85
C GLY A 128 1.01 0.17 15.37
N GLY A 129 1.41 -0.89 16.06
CA GLY A 129 1.51 -0.96 17.52
C GLY A 129 2.84 -1.51 18.03
N PRO A 130 3.02 -1.65 19.36
CA PRO A 130 4.20 -2.24 19.96
C PRO A 130 4.41 -3.69 19.50
N ALA A 131 5.68 -4.06 19.27
CA ALA A 131 6.10 -5.42 18.97
C ALA A 131 7.52 -5.67 19.49
N THR A 132 7.93 -6.93 19.59
CA THR A 132 9.35 -7.30 19.78
C THR A 132 9.82 -8.34 18.75
N LEU A 133 8.90 -8.87 17.95
CA LEU A 133 9.16 -9.85 16.90
C LEU A 133 8.64 -9.38 15.54
N ILE A 134 9.14 -10.00 14.48
CA ILE A 134 8.82 -9.66 13.09
C ILE A 134 7.98 -10.80 12.49
N PRO A 135 6.74 -10.55 12.04
CA PRO A 135 5.98 -11.57 11.33
C PRO A 135 6.64 -11.86 9.98
N ALA A 136 6.53 -13.11 9.53
CA ALA A 136 7.09 -13.49 8.25
C ALA A 136 6.21 -14.43 7.44
N ASP A 137 6.54 -14.56 6.15
CA ASP A 137 5.90 -15.49 5.22
C ASP A 137 4.41 -15.19 5.05
N ILE A 138 4.13 -14.05 4.40
CA ILE A 138 2.80 -13.45 4.27
C ILE A 138 2.36 -13.49 2.80
N GLU A 139 1.36 -14.31 2.49
CA GLU A 139 0.72 -14.42 1.18
C GLU A 139 -0.56 -13.58 1.15
N LEU A 140 -0.59 -12.52 0.34
CA LEU A 140 -1.73 -11.62 0.12
C LEU A 140 -2.12 -11.66 -1.36
N ARG A 141 -3.15 -12.42 -1.72
CA ARG A 141 -3.48 -12.63 -3.14
C ARG A 141 -4.95 -12.53 -3.46
N ARG A 142 -5.26 -11.94 -4.63
CA ARG A 142 -6.63 -11.92 -5.18
C ARG A 142 -7.66 -11.31 -4.22
N ASN A 143 -7.24 -10.43 -3.32
CA ASN A 143 -8.16 -9.70 -2.47
C ASN A 143 -8.64 -8.44 -3.20
N HIS A 144 -9.87 -8.04 -2.92
CA HIS A 144 -10.41 -6.73 -3.25
C HIS A 144 -10.33 -5.86 -1.99
N MET A 145 -9.41 -4.90 -1.97
CA MET A 145 -9.27 -3.88 -0.93
C MET A 145 -10.03 -2.64 -1.38
N PHE A 146 -11.05 -2.24 -0.63
CA PHE A 146 -12.08 -1.33 -1.11
C PHE A 146 -12.50 -0.34 -0.04
N ARG A 147 -12.69 0.92 -0.43
CA ARG A 147 -13.47 1.86 0.39
C ARG A 147 -14.74 2.32 -0.32
N PRO A 148 -15.89 2.34 0.36
CA PRO A 148 -17.11 2.88 -0.18
C PRO A 148 -16.98 4.39 -0.42
N MET A 149 -17.33 4.84 -1.62
CA MET A 149 -17.28 6.26 -1.95
C MET A 149 -18.23 7.09 -1.09
N ASN A 150 -19.34 6.53 -0.63
CA ASN A 150 -20.26 7.22 0.29
C ASN A 150 -19.64 7.50 1.66
N TRP A 151 -18.44 7.00 2.01
CA TRP A 151 -17.71 7.45 3.20
C TRP A 151 -16.93 8.76 2.99
N LYS A 152 -16.86 9.24 1.75
CA LYS A 152 -16.15 10.46 1.40
C LYS A 152 -17.07 11.68 1.56
N PRO A 153 -16.69 12.70 2.36
CA PRO A 153 -17.58 13.83 2.72
C PRO A 153 -18.21 14.61 1.57
N GLU A 154 -17.59 14.59 0.39
CA GLU A 154 -18.08 15.31 -0.78
C GLU A 154 -19.18 14.56 -1.55
N GLN A 155 -19.47 13.30 -1.23
CA GLN A 155 -20.50 12.54 -1.94
C GLN A 155 -21.91 12.94 -1.48
N PRO A 156 -22.91 12.98 -2.40
CA PRO A 156 -24.29 13.34 -2.06
C PRO A 156 -24.95 12.42 -1.03
N ASP A 157 -24.55 11.14 -1.00
CA ASP A 157 -25.05 10.10 -0.11
C ASP A 157 -24.10 9.83 1.07
N PHE A 158 -23.31 10.84 1.45
CA PHE A 158 -22.29 10.72 2.49
C PHE A 158 -22.81 10.11 3.80
N VAL A 159 -22.10 9.09 4.28
CA VAL A 159 -22.28 8.41 5.55
C VAL A 159 -21.03 8.60 6.42
N GLY A 160 -21.23 9.12 7.62
CA GLY A 160 -20.22 9.19 8.67
C GLY A 160 -20.71 8.54 9.96
N GLY A 161 -20.02 8.81 11.06
CA GLY A 161 -20.45 8.42 12.40
C GLY A 161 -21.85 8.94 12.74
N ARG A 162 -22.43 8.44 13.84
CA ARG A 162 -23.79 8.83 14.28
C ARG A 162 -24.00 10.34 14.47
N ASP A 163 -22.93 11.07 14.70
CA ASP A 163 -22.90 12.53 14.87
C ASP A 163 -22.61 13.27 13.54
N GLY A 164 -22.53 12.55 12.42
CA GLY A 164 -22.25 13.08 11.09
C GLY A 164 -20.77 13.35 10.81
N HIS A 165 -19.86 13.04 11.74
CA HIS A 165 -18.42 13.22 11.49
C HIS A 165 -17.87 12.12 10.57
N PRO A 166 -16.91 12.46 9.70
CA PRO A 166 -16.38 11.51 8.73
C PRO A 166 -15.54 10.42 9.38
N PHE A 167 -15.44 9.28 8.71
CA PHE A 167 -14.51 8.23 9.11
C PHE A 167 -13.06 8.62 8.76
N ILE A 168 -12.12 8.24 9.61
CA ILE A 168 -10.69 8.48 9.40
C ILE A 168 -10.20 7.52 8.31
N VAL A 169 -9.86 8.08 7.15
CA VAL A 169 -9.41 7.31 5.99
C VAL A 169 -7.90 7.38 5.81
N LYS A 170 -7.30 6.26 5.38
CA LYS A 170 -5.86 6.18 5.09
C LYS A 170 -5.52 5.44 3.79
N ASN A 171 -5.03 4.20 3.84
CA ASN A 171 -4.33 3.53 2.73
C ASN A 171 -4.81 2.08 2.58
N ASP A 172 -4.78 1.49 1.37
CA ASP A 172 -5.23 0.09 1.18
C ASP A 172 -4.36 -0.90 1.93
N PHE A 173 -3.04 -0.75 1.79
CA PHE A 173 -2.08 -1.68 2.37
C PHE A 173 -0.91 -0.95 3.01
N GLU A 174 -0.59 -1.31 4.26
CA GLU A 174 0.54 -0.74 4.99
C GLU A 174 1.41 -1.80 5.68
N LEU A 175 2.73 -1.71 5.45
CA LEU A 175 3.73 -2.46 6.17
C LEU A 175 4.59 -1.53 7.03
N LYS A 176 4.59 -1.80 8.33
CA LYS A 176 5.46 -1.18 9.34
C LYS A 176 6.37 -2.20 10.03
N ASN A 177 5.97 -3.47 10.07
CA ASN A 177 6.77 -4.58 10.61
C ASN A 177 6.40 -5.91 9.92
N ALA A 178 7.18 -6.35 8.93
CA ALA A 178 6.99 -7.61 8.23
C ALA A 178 8.24 -8.04 7.43
N GLN A 179 8.40 -9.32 7.14
CA GLN A 179 9.41 -9.81 6.21
C GLN A 179 8.88 -10.93 5.31
N ARG A 180 9.36 -11.05 4.07
CA ARG A 180 8.92 -12.07 3.09
C ARG A 180 7.42 -11.97 2.82
N VAL A 181 7.03 -10.91 2.13
CA VAL A 181 5.63 -10.59 1.81
C VAL A 181 5.40 -10.67 0.31
N LEU A 182 4.33 -11.35 -0.11
CA LEU A 182 3.84 -11.37 -1.48
C LEU A 182 2.47 -10.70 -1.55
N LEU A 183 2.39 -9.56 -2.25
CA LEU A 183 1.16 -8.88 -2.61
C LEU A 183 0.92 -9.07 -4.12
N GLU A 184 0.11 -10.06 -4.49
CA GLU A 184 -0.08 -10.45 -5.90
C GLU A 184 -1.54 -10.57 -6.34
N GLY A 185 -1.86 -9.99 -7.50
CA GLY A 185 -3.17 -10.20 -8.13
C GLY A 185 -4.32 -9.56 -7.37
N ASN A 186 -4.07 -8.56 -6.52
CA ASN A 186 -5.11 -7.87 -5.76
C ASN A 186 -5.69 -6.71 -6.58
N VAL A 187 -6.92 -6.34 -6.25
CA VAL A 187 -7.55 -5.09 -6.71
C VAL A 187 -7.64 -4.15 -5.50
N MET A 188 -7.17 -2.92 -5.66
CA MET A 188 -7.17 -1.88 -4.61
C MET A 188 -7.89 -0.64 -5.14
N GLU A 189 -8.94 -0.19 -4.45
CA GLU A 189 -9.81 0.89 -4.92
C GLU A 189 -10.15 1.91 -3.84
N ASN A 190 -10.22 3.19 -4.24
CA ASN A 190 -10.76 4.30 -3.46
C ASN A 190 -9.92 4.68 -2.24
N SER A 191 -8.70 5.18 -2.46
CA SER A 191 -7.84 5.71 -1.39
C SER A 191 -7.76 7.24 -1.44
N TRP A 192 -8.19 7.93 -0.37
CA TRP A 192 -8.18 9.40 -0.28
C TRP A 192 -7.50 9.95 0.98
N GLY A 193 -6.94 11.15 0.86
CA GLY A 193 -6.35 11.87 1.97
C GLY A 193 -7.31 12.84 2.66
N GLY A 194 -6.75 13.70 3.52
CA GLY A 194 -7.51 14.71 4.27
C GLY A 194 -7.64 14.44 5.77
N PHE A 195 -6.96 13.40 6.26
CA PHE A 195 -6.84 13.08 7.68
C PHE A 195 -5.37 13.13 8.11
N SER A 196 -4.87 12.09 8.77
CA SER A 196 -3.45 11.98 9.15
C SER A 196 -2.55 11.42 8.03
N GLN A 197 -3.14 11.03 6.89
CA GLN A 197 -2.48 10.43 5.73
C GLN A 197 -2.97 11.06 4.42
N ASN A 198 -2.29 10.77 3.31
CA ASN A 198 -2.46 11.45 2.02
C ASN A 198 -3.04 10.55 0.91
N GLY A 199 -3.74 9.45 1.27
CA GLY A 199 -4.44 8.59 0.32
C GLY A 199 -3.52 7.83 -0.64
N PHE A 200 -2.50 7.16 -0.11
CA PHE A 200 -1.69 6.25 -0.92
C PHE A 200 -2.37 4.88 -0.99
N ALA A 201 -2.14 4.14 -2.07
CA ALA A 201 -2.57 2.75 -2.14
C ALA A 201 -1.71 1.86 -1.24
N VAL A 202 -0.38 1.97 -1.36
CA VAL A 202 0.56 1.08 -0.66
C VAL A 202 1.65 1.88 0.08
N LEU A 203 1.82 1.56 1.36
CA LEU A 203 2.88 2.10 2.23
C LEU A 203 3.86 1.01 2.68
N LEU A 204 5.14 1.22 2.39
CA LEU A 204 6.26 0.48 2.96
C LEU A 204 7.05 1.43 3.87
N SER A 205 6.81 1.34 5.18
CA SER A 205 7.38 2.29 6.14
C SER A 205 7.81 1.60 7.44
N PRO A 206 8.97 0.93 7.49
CA PRO A 206 9.39 0.17 8.67
C PRO A 206 9.46 1.06 9.92
N LYS A 207 8.75 0.69 10.99
CA LYS A 207 8.69 1.45 12.24
C LYS A 207 9.11 0.62 13.44
N ASN A 208 9.96 1.24 14.27
CA ASN A 208 10.03 0.90 15.69
C ASN A 208 8.96 1.75 16.42
N GLN A 209 7.73 1.23 16.43
CA GLN A 209 6.55 1.96 16.88
C GLN A 209 6.62 2.29 18.38
N SER A 210 5.89 3.34 18.80
CA SER A 210 5.74 3.74 20.20
C SER A 210 5.41 2.52 21.09
N PRO A 211 6.07 2.34 22.25
CA PRO A 211 7.03 3.25 22.87
C PRO A 211 8.51 2.97 22.50
N ASN A 212 8.81 2.62 21.24
CA ASN A 212 10.15 2.27 20.72
C ASN A 212 10.71 0.92 21.20
N VAL A 213 9.85 -0.08 21.39
CA VAL A 213 10.22 -1.40 21.94
C VAL A 213 10.66 -2.43 20.90
N CYS A 214 10.61 -2.09 19.62
CA CYS A 214 10.98 -2.97 18.51
C CYS A 214 12.15 -2.42 17.68
N PRO A 215 13.37 -2.28 18.23
CA PRO A 215 14.50 -1.84 17.41
C PRO A 215 14.75 -2.80 16.25
N LEU A 216 14.44 -4.11 16.41
CA LEU A 216 14.59 -5.15 15.38
C LEU A 216 13.55 -5.10 14.25
N CYS A 217 12.41 -4.41 14.46
CA CYS A 217 11.34 -4.30 13.47
C CYS A 217 11.89 -3.79 12.14
N ARG A 218 11.35 -4.33 11.06
CA ARG A 218 11.81 -4.07 9.69
C ARG A 218 10.68 -4.33 8.69
N VAL A 219 10.87 -3.86 7.48
CA VAL A 219 10.05 -4.22 6.32
C VAL A 219 11.02 -4.67 5.25
N THR A 220 11.07 -5.97 4.96
CA THR A 220 12.05 -6.47 3.99
C THR A 220 11.52 -7.62 3.16
N ASP A 221 12.12 -7.84 1.99
CA ASP A 221 11.82 -8.98 1.14
C ASP A 221 10.34 -8.95 0.70
N VAL A 222 9.94 -7.85 0.06
CA VAL A 222 8.55 -7.59 -0.34
C VAL A 222 8.43 -7.66 -1.85
N THR A 223 7.52 -8.49 -2.35
CA THR A 223 7.15 -8.55 -3.77
C THR A 223 5.73 -8.02 -3.95
N ILE A 224 5.56 -7.00 -4.77
CA ILE A 224 4.27 -6.40 -5.15
C ILE A 224 4.13 -6.54 -6.66
N ARG A 225 3.24 -7.43 -7.12
CA ARG A 225 3.11 -7.71 -8.55
C ARG A 225 1.73 -8.09 -9.05
N TYR A 226 1.47 -7.85 -10.33
CA TYR A 226 0.22 -8.21 -10.99
C TYR A 226 -1.03 -7.62 -10.33
N ASN A 227 -0.89 -6.50 -9.61
CA ASN A 227 -2.03 -5.84 -8.97
C ASN A 227 -2.63 -4.79 -9.91
N ARG A 228 -3.94 -4.59 -9.77
CA ARG A 228 -4.67 -3.48 -10.37
C ARG A 228 -5.06 -2.51 -9.26
N ILE A 229 -4.62 -1.27 -9.37
CA ILE A 229 -4.84 -0.24 -8.35
C ILE A 229 -5.52 0.93 -9.03
N MET A 230 -6.67 1.38 -8.51
CA MET A 230 -7.47 2.40 -9.14
C MET A 230 -8.11 3.37 -8.16
N HIS A 231 -8.51 4.54 -8.67
CA HIS A 231 -9.32 5.49 -7.92
C HIS A 231 -8.61 5.95 -6.63
N MET A 232 -7.39 6.47 -6.76
CA MET A 232 -6.57 6.82 -5.59
C MET A 232 -5.97 8.22 -5.68
N ALA A 233 -5.60 8.76 -4.52
CA ALA A 233 -4.92 10.04 -4.44
C ALA A 233 -3.43 9.95 -4.79
N SER A 234 -2.78 8.81 -4.52
CA SER A 234 -1.35 8.56 -4.77
C SER A 234 -1.06 7.05 -4.85
N GLY A 235 -0.02 6.66 -5.58
CA GLY A 235 0.36 5.24 -5.74
C GLY A 235 1.10 4.68 -4.53
N PHE A 236 2.43 4.74 -4.57
CA PHE A 236 3.30 4.12 -3.57
C PHE A 236 3.96 5.15 -2.64
N MET A 237 4.09 4.81 -1.35
CA MET A 237 5.02 5.46 -0.44
C MET A 237 6.01 4.44 0.11
N ILE A 238 7.30 4.73 -0.07
CA ILE A 238 8.42 3.93 0.43
C ILE A 238 9.24 4.85 1.33
N ALA A 239 9.12 4.69 2.65
CA ALA A 239 9.64 5.67 3.60
C ALA A 239 10.32 5.03 4.81
N ASN A 240 11.65 5.00 4.78
CA ASN A 240 12.45 4.60 5.94
C ASN A 240 12.76 5.83 6.79
N VAL A 241 11.83 6.14 7.69
CA VAL A 241 11.95 7.28 8.62
C VAL A 241 11.58 6.85 10.04
N ARG A 242 12.02 7.63 11.04
CA ARG A 242 11.73 7.36 12.45
C ARG A 242 10.22 7.24 12.72
N SER A 243 9.85 6.50 13.75
CA SER A 243 8.50 6.58 14.32
C SER A 243 8.26 7.96 14.93
N ASP A 244 6.99 8.27 15.22
CA ASP A 244 6.61 9.53 15.87
C ASP A 244 7.22 9.68 17.26
N SER A 245 7.54 8.56 17.92
CA SER A 245 8.28 8.49 19.18
C SER A 245 9.82 8.55 19.00
N GLY A 246 10.33 8.76 17.78
CA GLY A 246 11.75 8.92 17.47
C GLY A 246 12.54 7.63 17.28
N GLY A 247 11.91 6.45 17.45
CA GLY A 247 12.55 5.15 17.28
C GLY A 247 12.88 4.84 15.82
N ALA A 248 14.03 4.21 15.58
CA ALA A 248 14.39 3.68 14.28
C ALA A 248 14.15 2.16 14.24
N SER A 249 13.63 1.68 13.12
CA SER A 249 13.64 0.27 12.72
C SER A 249 15.06 -0.16 12.31
N THR A 250 15.30 -1.47 12.25
CA THR A 250 16.64 -2.00 11.90
C THR A 250 16.88 -1.97 10.40
N ASP A 251 15.85 -2.23 9.58
CA ASP A 251 16.03 -2.39 8.14
C ASP A 251 14.77 -2.03 7.34
N GLY A 252 14.97 -1.68 6.07
CA GLY A 252 13.93 -1.40 5.08
C GLY A 252 14.47 -1.50 3.67
N GLY A 253 14.15 -2.58 2.95
CA GLY A 253 14.71 -2.80 1.62
C GLY A 253 14.41 -4.18 1.04
N ARG A 254 15.00 -4.48 -0.12
CA ARG A 254 14.72 -5.71 -0.91
C ARG A 254 13.26 -5.75 -1.35
N TYR A 255 12.86 -4.68 -2.05
CA TYR A 255 11.51 -4.52 -2.57
C TYR A 255 11.52 -4.76 -4.07
N SER A 256 10.66 -5.66 -4.54
CA SER A 256 10.39 -5.90 -5.95
C SER A 256 8.96 -5.45 -6.25
N ILE A 257 8.81 -4.35 -6.97
CA ILE A 257 7.53 -3.73 -7.32
C ILE A 257 7.43 -3.81 -8.85
N HIS A 258 6.70 -4.79 -9.37
CA HIS A 258 6.70 -5.01 -10.81
C HIS A 258 5.38 -5.50 -11.38
N ASP A 259 5.13 -5.22 -12.65
CA ASP A 259 3.92 -5.63 -13.34
C ASP A 259 2.63 -5.19 -12.62
N ASN A 260 2.58 -3.95 -12.14
CA ASN A 260 1.36 -3.37 -11.58
C ASN A 260 0.78 -2.32 -12.55
N ILE A 261 -0.56 -2.26 -12.63
CA ILE A 261 -1.28 -1.22 -13.36
C ILE A 261 -1.93 -0.29 -12.34
N LEU A 262 -1.55 0.99 -12.41
CA LEU A 262 -2.13 2.06 -11.62
C LEU A 262 -2.93 2.98 -12.55
N GLU A 263 -4.24 3.02 -12.34
CA GLU A 263 -5.17 3.82 -13.13
C GLU A 263 -5.90 4.85 -12.27
N ASP A 264 -6.35 5.94 -12.89
CA ASP A 264 -7.12 7.00 -12.22
C ASP A 264 -6.48 7.51 -10.91
N ILE A 265 -5.19 7.86 -10.95
CA ILE A 265 -4.55 8.65 -9.89
C ILE A 265 -5.10 10.07 -10.00
N ASP A 266 -6.03 10.44 -9.11
CA ASP A 266 -6.72 11.72 -9.16
C ASP A 266 -6.62 12.46 -7.81
N PRO A 267 -5.61 13.32 -7.62
CA PRO A 267 -5.46 14.08 -6.39
C PRO A 267 -6.55 15.13 -6.19
N SER A 268 -7.28 15.52 -7.25
CA SER A 268 -8.36 16.51 -7.14
C SER A 268 -9.60 15.89 -6.53
N SER A 269 -9.94 14.67 -6.94
CA SER A 269 -11.05 13.90 -6.35
C SER A 269 -10.66 13.31 -5.00
N TYR A 270 -9.48 12.69 -4.88
CA TYR A 270 -9.07 11.91 -3.72
C TYR A 270 -8.12 12.64 -2.75
N LYS A 271 -7.83 13.93 -2.94
CA LYS A 271 -7.10 14.78 -1.98
C LYS A 271 -5.74 14.22 -1.53
N GLY A 272 -4.78 14.13 -2.44
CA GLY A 272 -3.43 13.64 -2.15
C GLY A 272 -2.38 14.28 -3.03
N PHE A 273 -1.20 13.67 -3.09
CA PHE A 273 -0.08 14.26 -3.83
C PHE A 273 -0.17 14.08 -5.35
N GLY A 274 -0.96 13.11 -5.85
CA GLY A 274 -1.03 12.80 -7.28
C GLY A 274 0.28 12.25 -7.82
N THR A 275 0.98 11.47 -6.99
CA THR A 275 2.31 10.93 -7.29
C THR A 275 2.26 9.44 -7.60
N PHE A 276 3.12 8.98 -8.51
CA PHE A 276 3.32 7.54 -8.71
C PHE A 276 4.04 6.94 -7.51
N ALA A 277 5.19 7.50 -7.11
CA ALA A 277 5.92 7.05 -5.94
C ALA A 277 6.52 8.20 -5.13
N THR A 278 6.40 8.11 -3.80
CA THR A 278 7.18 8.90 -2.85
C THR A 278 8.26 8.01 -2.23
N ILE A 279 9.53 8.40 -2.34
CA ILE A 279 10.67 7.60 -1.88
C ILE A 279 11.50 8.43 -0.90
N ILE A 280 11.55 7.98 0.35
CA ILE A 280 12.17 8.71 1.46
C ILE A 280 13.13 7.81 2.24
N VAL A 281 14.32 8.32 2.52
CA VAL A 281 15.25 7.72 3.49
C VAL A 281 15.73 8.76 4.50
N GLN A 282 15.65 8.38 5.77
CA GLN A 282 16.32 9.05 6.88
C GLN A 282 17.08 8.00 7.70
N VAL A 283 16.34 7.01 8.21
CA VAL A 283 16.85 5.87 8.97
C VAL A 283 15.72 4.83 9.11
N PRO A 284 16.01 3.52 9.03
CA PRO A 284 17.26 2.88 8.62
C PRO A 284 17.60 3.18 7.14
N PRO A 285 18.77 2.75 6.62
CA PRO A 285 19.06 2.85 5.20
C PRO A 285 17.94 2.24 4.35
N LEU A 286 17.64 2.86 3.20
CA LEU A 286 16.74 2.31 2.18
C LEU A 286 17.59 1.74 1.05
N HIS A 287 17.40 0.46 0.74
CA HIS A 287 18.25 -0.23 -0.22
C HIS A 287 17.53 -1.33 -1.00
N ASP A 288 18.10 -1.71 -2.15
CA ASP A 288 17.63 -2.80 -3.01
C ASP A 288 16.14 -2.66 -3.38
N VAL A 289 15.77 -1.52 -3.95
CA VAL A 289 14.40 -1.23 -4.39
C VAL A 289 14.36 -1.32 -5.90
N THR A 290 13.60 -2.27 -6.43
CA THR A 290 13.37 -2.47 -7.86
C THR A 290 11.93 -2.11 -8.20
N ILE A 291 11.76 -1.15 -9.10
CA ILE A 291 10.49 -0.76 -9.72
C ILE A 291 10.62 -1.08 -11.21
N ASP A 292 10.02 -2.18 -11.66
CA ASP A 292 10.23 -2.72 -12.99
C ASP A 292 8.90 -3.04 -13.69
N HIS A 293 8.73 -2.79 -14.99
CA HIS A 293 7.50 -3.14 -15.71
C HIS A 293 6.20 -2.65 -15.03
N ASN A 294 6.13 -1.41 -14.53
CA ASN A 294 4.85 -0.86 -14.05
C ASN A 294 4.25 0.08 -15.10
N THR A 295 2.92 0.12 -15.18
CA THR A 295 2.18 1.08 -16.00
C THR A 295 1.40 2.03 -15.09
N ALA A 296 1.72 3.33 -15.11
CA ALA A 296 1.09 4.30 -14.22
C ALA A 296 1.15 5.73 -14.76
N PHE A 297 0.03 6.47 -14.67
CA PHE A 297 -0.04 7.85 -15.16
C PHE A 297 -0.42 8.81 -14.04
N ALA A 298 0.58 9.20 -13.25
CA ALA A 298 0.41 10.19 -12.18
C ALA A 298 0.33 11.62 -12.76
N PRO A 299 -0.67 12.44 -12.39
CA PRO A 299 -0.87 13.75 -13.00
C PRO A 299 0.08 14.82 -12.47
N ASN A 300 0.58 14.69 -11.23
CA ASN A 300 1.41 15.72 -10.61
C ASN A 300 2.89 15.38 -10.66
N VAL A 301 3.29 14.20 -10.14
CA VAL A 301 4.70 13.85 -9.97
C VAL A 301 4.96 12.38 -10.26
N LEU A 302 6.01 12.06 -11.03
CA LEU A 302 6.46 10.67 -11.17
C LEU A 302 7.19 10.20 -9.90
N LEU A 303 8.28 10.87 -9.51
CA LEU A 303 9.01 10.57 -8.27
C LEU A 303 9.08 11.77 -7.33
N ASN A 304 8.58 11.62 -6.11
CA ASN A 304 8.79 12.58 -5.03
C ASN A 304 9.86 12.04 -4.07
N VAL A 305 11.02 12.72 -3.99
CA VAL A 305 12.23 12.16 -3.36
C VAL A 305 12.63 12.93 -2.10
N GLY A 306 13.02 12.19 -1.07
CA GLY A 306 13.57 12.74 0.16
C GLY A 306 14.74 11.94 0.71
N ALA A 307 15.93 12.52 0.75
CA ALA A 307 17.05 12.00 1.53
C ALA A 307 17.84 13.18 2.11
N PRO A 308 18.59 12.99 3.21
CA PRO A 308 19.45 14.06 3.72
C PRO A 308 20.54 14.40 2.68
N ALA A 309 20.80 15.70 2.48
CA ALA A 309 21.84 16.19 1.56
C ALA A 309 23.24 15.71 1.96
N SER A 310 23.47 15.53 3.26
CA SER A 310 24.62 14.86 3.84
C SER A 310 24.13 13.69 4.70
N GLY A 311 24.43 12.45 4.30
CA GLY A 311 23.98 11.26 5.02
C GLY A 311 23.71 10.06 4.11
N PRO A 312 22.88 9.10 4.58
CA PRO A 312 22.54 7.91 3.79
C PRO A 312 21.78 8.30 2.53
N LYS A 313 22.32 7.89 1.39
CA LYS A 313 21.61 7.87 0.10
C LYS A 313 20.78 6.60 -0.01
N ILE A 314 19.81 6.61 -0.91
CA ILE A 314 19.06 5.40 -1.29
C ILE A 314 19.99 4.55 -2.17
N SER A 315 20.24 3.29 -1.80
CA SER A 315 21.23 2.45 -2.50
C SER A 315 20.59 1.34 -3.34
N ASN A 316 21.27 0.93 -4.41
CA ASN A 316 20.84 -0.19 -5.28
C ASN A 316 19.39 -0.02 -5.79
N PHE A 317 19.06 1.19 -6.25
CA PHE A 317 17.73 1.51 -6.78
C PHE A 317 17.65 1.18 -8.27
N VAL A 318 16.67 0.39 -8.67
CA VAL A 318 16.45 0.01 -10.07
C VAL A 318 15.07 0.50 -10.49
N PHE A 319 15.02 1.30 -11.56
CA PHE A 319 13.80 1.77 -12.19
C PHE A 319 13.89 1.49 -13.70
N THR A 320 13.30 0.38 -14.14
CA THR A 320 13.49 -0.13 -15.51
C THR A 320 12.19 -0.60 -16.14
N ASN A 321 12.14 -0.62 -17.46
CA ASN A 321 11.04 -1.23 -18.22
C ASN A 321 9.64 -0.66 -17.92
N ASN A 322 9.52 0.50 -17.28
CA ASN A 322 8.23 1.08 -16.89
C ASN A 322 7.63 1.91 -18.04
N LEU A 323 6.30 2.03 -18.06
CA LEU A 323 5.55 2.93 -18.94
C LEU A 323 4.77 3.91 -18.06
N VAL A 324 5.31 5.12 -17.91
CA VAL A 324 4.86 6.04 -16.87
C VAL A 324 4.63 7.46 -17.36
N GLY A 325 3.66 8.13 -16.78
CA GLY A 325 3.47 9.58 -16.93
C GLY A 325 4.44 10.35 -16.03
N ALA A 326 5.06 11.39 -16.58
CA ALA A 326 5.93 12.27 -15.80
C ALA A 326 5.14 13.22 -14.88
N GLY A 327 3.87 13.48 -15.20
CA GLY A 327 3.04 14.47 -14.53
C GLY A 327 3.48 15.92 -14.81
N ALA A 328 2.84 16.88 -14.14
CA ALA A 328 3.17 18.31 -14.25
C ALA A 328 4.62 18.61 -13.81
N HIS A 329 5.16 17.81 -12.88
CA HIS A 329 6.53 17.89 -12.39
C HIS A 329 7.14 16.49 -12.33
N GLN A 330 8.02 16.19 -13.28
CA GLN A 330 8.64 14.87 -13.42
C GLN A 330 9.33 14.34 -12.15
N ILE A 331 9.95 15.24 -11.39
CA ILE A 331 10.59 14.91 -10.12
C ILE A 331 10.36 16.04 -9.12
N ALA A 332 10.08 15.68 -7.87
CA ALA A 332 9.84 16.62 -6.79
C ALA A 332 10.68 16.29 -5.55
N SER A 333 10.72 17.23 -4.62
CA SER A 333 11.37 17.08 -3.32
C SER A 333 10.30 17.01 -2.24
N THR A 334 10.51 16.15 -1.25
CA THR A 334 9.68 16.12 -0.03
C THR A 334 9.90 17.33 0.88
N GLY A 335 10.72 18.29 0.46
CA GLY A 335 10.90 19.59 1.12
C GLY A 335 12.15 19.68 2.01
N GLY A 336 12.47 20.91 2.40
CA GLY A 336 13.62 21.26 3.24
C GLY A 336 14.91 21.57 2.45
N THR A 337 15.67 22.56 2.92
CA THR A 337 16.99 22.92 2.33
C THR A 337 18.06 21.85 2.57
N ALA A 338 17.87 21.01 3.58
CA ALA A 338 18.74 19.89 3.91
C ALA A 338 18.41 18.61 3.12
N ASN A 339 17.52 18.67 2.13
CA ASN A 339 17.16 17.54 1.28
C ASN A 339 18.12 17.45 0.08
N CYS A 340 18.59 16.26 -0.27
CA CYS A 340 19.40 16.02 -1.47
C CYS A 340 18.71 16.50 -2.75
N ALA A 341 17.38 16.40 -2.82
CA ALA A 341 16.56 16.84 -3.94
C ALA A 341 16.21 18.34 -3.88
N TYR A 342 16.89 19.15 -3.05
CA TYR A 342 16.58 20.57 -2.90
C TYR A 342 16.64 21.32 -4.25
N GLN A 343 15.57 22.05 -4.58
CA GLN A 343 15.38 22.71 -5.89
C GLN A 343 15.44 21.72 -7.07
N PRO A 344 14.53 20.73 -7.12
CA PRO A 344 14.61 19.63 -8.08
C PRO A 344 14.45 20.12 -9.54
N GLN A 345 13.75 21.23 -9.78
CA GLN A 345 13.63 21.84 -11.11
C GLN A 345 14.97 22.40 -11.63
N ARG A 346 15.89 22.79 -10.73
CA ARG A 346 17.24 23.23 -11.12
C ARG A 346 18.18 22.04 -11.33
N GLN A 347 18.05 21.00 -10.51
CA GLN A 347 18.86 19.78 -10.64
C GLN A 347 18.47 18.96 -11.89
N GLY A 348 17.18 18.98 -12.24
CA GLY A 348 16.60 18.07 -13.22
C GLY A 348 16.55 16.62 -12.71
N PRO A 349 15.89 15.71 -13.44
CA PRO A 349 15.73 14.32 -13.00
C PRO A 349 17.05 13.61 -12.74
N SER A 350 18.01 13.69 -13.68
CA SER A 350 19.33 13.06 -13.53
C SER A 350 20.12 13.63 -12.33
N GLY A 351 20.06 14.96 -12.11
CA GLY A 351 20.74 15.58 -10.98
C GLY A 351 20.19 15.15 -9.61
N VAL A 352 18.86 14.99 -9.49
CA VAL A 352 18.25 14.44 -8.27
C VAL A 352 18.64 12.97 -8.06
N LEU A 353 18.71 12.17 -9.13
CA LEU A 353 19.17 10.78 -9.00
C LEU A 353 20.62 10.72 -8.50
N ASP A 354 21.52 11.53 -9.05
CA ASP A 354 22.92 11.59 -8.64
C ASP A 354 23.09 12.10 -7.20
N SER A 355 22.25 13.05 -6.76
CA SER A 355 22.32 13.62 -5.43
C SER A 355 21.73 12.71 -4.35
N CYS A 356 20.63 12.00 -4.65
CA CYS A 356 19.87 11.24 -3.66
C CYS A 356 20.13 9.73 -3.64
N PHE A 357 20.66 9.16 -4.72
CA PHE A 357 20.84 7.72 -4.89
C PHE A 357 22.32 7.34 -5.07
N THR A 358 22.64 6.08 -4.78
CA THR A 358 23.95 5.48 -5.04
C THR A 358 23.79 4.08 -5.65
N GLY A 359 24.56 3.77 -6.69
CA GLY A 359 24.44 2.49 -7.41
C GLY A 359 23.06 2.29 -8.05
N TYR A 360 22.46 3.36 -8.62
CA TYR A 360 21.14 3.28 -9.24
C TYR A 360 21.21 2.88 -10.73
N LYS A 361 20.14 2.25 -11.23
CA LYS A 361 19.89 2.00 -12.66
C LYS A 361 18.54 2.58 -13.03
N PHE A 362 18.52 3.54 -13.96
CA PHE A 362 17.30 4.18 -14.45
C PHE A 362 17.30 4.20 -15.98
N THR A 363 16.73 3.18 -16.62
CA THR A 363 16.86 3.00 -18.07
C THR A 363 15.75 2.11 -18.65
N ASN A 364 15.59 2.09 -19.96
CA ASN A 364 14.53 1.34 -20.65
C ASN A 364 13.13 1.70 -20.14
N ASN A 365 12.85 2.95 -19.77
CA ASN A 365 11.49 3.37 -19.44
C ASN A 365 10.90 4.18 -20.59
N ALA A 366 9.59 4.05 -20.82
CA ALA A 366 8.81 4.99 -21.62
C ALA A 366 8.21 6.04 -20.68
N ILE A 367 8.63 7.29 -20.84
CA ILE A 367 8.25 8.39 -19.96
C ILE A 367 7.45 9.40 -20.78
N VAL A 368 6.16 9.46 -20.48
CA VAL A 368 5.19 10.30 -21.18
C VAL A 368 5.21 11.71 -20.61
N GLY A 369 5.37 12.71 -21.47
CA GLY A 369 5.43 14.13 -21.12
C GLY A 369 6.72 14.56 -20.43
N GLY A 370 7.76 13.71 -20.46
CA GLY A 370 8.98 13.90 -19.67
C GLY A 370 10.29 13.81 -20.44
N GLU A 371 11.29 14.56 -19.97
CA GLU A 371 12.65 14.65 -20.51
C GLU A 371 13.69 14.87 -19.40
N GLY A 372 14.99 14.79 -19.72
CA GLY A 372 16.08 15.04 -18.75
C GLY A 372 16.43 13.86 -17.84
N TRP A 373 15.82 12.69 -18.09
CA TRP A 373 16.16 11.42 -17.47
C TRP A 373 17.46 10.82 -18.03
N PRO A 374 18.10 9.87 -17.33
CA PRO A 374 19.32 9.22 -17.80
C PRO A 374 19.16 8.58 -19.20
N LYS A 375 20.28 8.30 -19.87
CA LYS A 375 20.27 7.71 -21.21
C LYS A 375 19.61 6.31 -21.22
N GLY A 376 19.00 5.97 -22.35
CA GLY A 376 18.30 4.69 -22.56
C GLY A 376 16.82 4.71 -22.19
N ASN A 377 16.26 5.86 -21.79
CA ASN A 377 14.82 6.06 -21.65
C ASN A 377 14.22 6.65 -22.94
N ILE A 378 12.97 6.29 -23.21
CA ILE A 378 12.17 6.77 -24.33
C ILE A 378 11.29 7.90 -23.81
N ALA A 379 11.53 9.12 -24.29
CA ALA A 379 10.58 10.22 -24.12
C ALA A 379 9.44 10.10 -25.13
N LEU A 380 8.21 10.13 -24.64
CA LEU A 380 6.98 10.19 -25.43
C LEU A 380 6.28 11.51 -25.12
N LYS A 381 5.74 12.19 -26.15
CA LYS A 381 5.18 13.54 -25.98
C LYS A 381 3.95 13.54 -25.06
N ASP A 382 3.05 12.60 -25.28
CA ASP A 382 1.77 12.48 -24.60
C ASP A 382 1.29 11.01 -24.65
N VAL A 383 0.15 10.73 -24.01
CA VAL A 383 -0.40 9.36 -23.94
C VAL A 383 -0.76 8.82 -25.33
N SER A 384 -1.13 9.69 -26.28
CA SER A 384 -1.46 9.23 -27.63
C SER A 384 -0.23 8.65 -28.33
N ALA A 385 0.97 9.20 -28.08
CA ALA A 385 2.24 8.72 -28.62
C ALA A 385 2.68 7.34 -28.08
N VAL A 386 1.99 6.81 -27.07
CA VAL A 386 2.19 5.42 -26.60
C VAL A 386 1.59 4.40 -27.56
N HIS A 387 0.55 4.77 -28.31
CA HIS A 387 -0.19 3.88 -29.21
C HIS A 387 -0.78 2.67 -28.45
N PHE A 388 -1.61 2.92 -27.44
CA PHE A 388 -2.40 1.88 -26.77
C PHE A 388 -3.49 1.29 -27.68
N GLN A 389 -3.84 0.02 -27.47
CA GLN A 389 -4.85 -0.70 -28.24
C GLN A 389 -6.27 -0.19 -28.00
N GLY A 390 -6.57 0.34 -26.81
CA GLY A 390 -7.90 0.80 -26.44
C GLY A 390 -7.92 2.16 -25.75
N ILE A 391 -7.80 3.25 -26.50
CA ILE A 391 -8.13 4.60 -26.00
C ILE A 391 -9.58 4.92 -26.41
N ARG A 392 -10.45 5.17 -25.44
CA ARG A 392 -11.85 5.62 -25.67
C ARG A 392 -12.19 6.72 -24.69
N ASP A 393 -12.82 7.80 -25.17
CA ASP A 393 -13.21 8.97 -24.35
C ASP A 393 -12.06 9.55 -23.52
N ASN A 394 -10.85 9.61 -24.10
CA ASN A 394 -9.61 10.02 -23.43
C ASN A 394 -9.22 9.17 -22.20
N LYS A 395 -9.80 7.98 -22.05
CA LYS A 395 -9.42 7.00 -21.03
C LYS A 395 -8.79 5.77 -21.68
N ILE A 396 -7.77 5.24 -21.03
CA ILE A 396 -7.18 3.96 -21.43
C ILE A 396 -8.12 2.86 -20.93
N LYS A 397 -8.58 2.02 -21.84
CA LYS A 397 -9.44 0.86 -21.58
C LYS A 397 -8.70 -0.45 -21.76
N ASP A 398 -7.63 -0.41 -22.55
CA ASP A 398 -6.74 -1.52 -22.79
C ASP A 398 -5.31 -0.97 -22.82
N TYR A 399 -4.49 -1.47 -21.89
CA TYR A 399 -3.11 -1.05 -21.68
C TYR A 399 -2.12 -1.79 -22.59
N HIS A 400 -2.56 -2.74 -23.43
CA HIS A 400 -1.71 -3.32 -24.45
C HIS A 400 -1.26 -2.24 -25.45
N VAL A 401 -0.02 -2.33 -25.92
CA VAL A 401 0.51 -1.43 -26.94
C VAL A 401 0.39 -2.05 -28.35
N TRP A 402 0.17 -1.22 -29.37
CA TRP A 402 0.16 -1.67 -30.75
C TRP A 402 1.57 -2.05 -31.24
N PRO A 403 1.70 -2.90 -32.29
CA PRO A 403 2.99 -3.29 -32.84
C PRO A 403 3.89 -2.16 -33.33
N ASP A 404 3.32 -1.01 -33.70
CA ASP A 404 4.03 0.20 -34.14
C ASP A 404 4.46 1.12 -32.99
N SER A 405 4.02 0.82 -31.75
CA SER A 405 4.42 1.57 -30.56
C SER A 405 5.92 1.49 -30.33
N ARG A 406 6.52 2.63 -29.93
CA ARG A 406 7.92 2.68 -29.47
C ARG A 406 8.15 1.92 -28.17
N SER A 407 7.09 1.59 -27.44
CA SER A 407 7.13 0.79 -26.22
C SER A 407 7.12 -0.72 -26.50
N ARG A 408 6.75 -1.15 -27.71
CA ARG A 408 6.69 -2.57 -28.09
C ARG A 408 8.09 -3.19 -28.09
N ARG A 409 8.30 -4.27 -27.33
CA ARG A 409 9.58 -5.02 -27.21
C ARG A 409 10.81 -4.15 -26.92
N ALA A 410 10.63 -3.01 -26.25
CA ALA A 410 11.69 -2.06 -25.96
C ALA A 410 12.29 -2.21 -24.54
N GLY A 411 11.74 -3.13 -23.74
CA GLY A 411 12.28 -3.53 -22.45
C GLY A 411 13.68 -4.12 -22.60
N SER A 412 14.46 -4.02 -21.54
CA SER A 412 15.81 -4.60 -21.49
C SER A 412 15.82 -6.13 -21.60
N ASP A 413 14.66 -6.75 -21.41
CA ASP A 413 14.38 -8.18 -21.55
C ASP A 413 13.67 -8.54 -22.87
N GLY A 414 13.46 -7.57 -23.77
CA GLY A 414 12.77 -7.75 -25.05
C GLY A 414 11.24 -7.78 -24.95
N LYS A 415 10.66 -7.50 -23.78
CA LYS A 415 9.20 -7.33 -23.60
C LYS A 415 8.77 -5.88 -23.82
N ASP A 416 7.47 -5.66 -23.83
CA ASP A 416 6.90 -4.32 -23.93
C ASP A 416 7.22 -3.52 -22.66
N LEU A 417 7.40 -2.20 -22.83
CA LEU A 417 7.52 -1.29 -21.69
C LEU A 417 6.16 -1.12 -21.01
N GLY A 418 6.18 -1.15 -19.67
CA GLY A 418 4.98 -1.21 -18.84
C GLY A 418 4.72 -2.61 -18.30
N ALA A 419 3.62 -2.75 -17.57
CA ALA A 419 3.18 -4.02 -17.01
C ALA A 419 2.82 -5.04 -18.09
N ASP A 420 3.07 -6.32 -17.80
CA ASP A 420 2.47 -7.44 -18.51
C ASP A 420 0.95 -7.45 -18.26
N VAL A 421 0.22 -6.76 -19.13
CA VAL A 421 -1.24 -6.53 -19.02
C VAL A 421 -2.00 -7.86 -18.95
N ASP A 422 -1.65 -8.78 -19.84
CA ASP A 422 -2.15 -10.15 -19.87
C ASP A 422 -1.95 -10.89 -18.53
N ALA A 423 -0.79 -10.74 -17.90
CA ALA A 423 -0.54 -11.34 -16.58
C ALA A 423 -1.33 -10.67 -15.46
N VAL A 424 -1.46 -9.34 -15.48
CA VAL A 424 -2.28 -8.58 -14.52
C VAL A 424 -3.75 -9.00 -14.62
N GLU A 425 -4.31 -9.03 -15.82
CA GLU A 425 -5.70 -9.42 -16.06
C GLU A 425 -5.96 -10.87 -15.64
N ARG A 426 -5.05 -11.80 -15.93
CA ARG A 426 -5.15 -13.18 -15.44
C ARG A 426 -5.08 -13.28 -13.91
N ALA A 427 -4.18 -12.52 -13.28
CA ALA A 427 -4.01 -12.58 -11.82
C ALA A 427 -5.19 -11.97 -11.07
N THR A 428 -5.83 -10.95 -11.64
CA THR A 428 -6.98 -10.23 -11.07
C THR A 428 -8.34 -10.75 -11.55
N ALA A 429 -8.37 -11.75 -12.44
CA ALA A 429 -9.60 -12.34 -12.94
C ALA A 429 -10.47 -12.87 -11.79
N GLY A 430 -11.74 -12.43 -11.75
CA GLY A 430 -12.73 -12.84 -10.75
C GLY A 430 -12.51 -12.29 -9.34
N VAL A 431 -11.70 -11.24 -9.19
CA VAL A 431 -11.58 -10.50 -7.91
C VAL A 431 -12.74 -9.51 -7.73
N LEU A 432 -13.21 -8.91 -8.83
CA LEU A 432 -14.38 -8.01 -8.88
C LEU A 432 -15.69 -8.72 -9.17
#